data_AF-A0A7J9IYI4-F1
#
_entry.id   AF-A0A7J9IYI4-F1
#
_cell.length_a   1.000
_cell.length_b   1.000
_cell.length_c   1.000
_cell.angle_alpha   90.00
_cell.angle_beta   90.00
_cell.angle_gamma   90.00
#
_symmetry.space_group_name_H-M   'P 1'
#
loop_
_entity.id
_entity.type
_entity.pdbx_description
1 polymer ?
#
loop_
_entity_poly.entity_id
_entity_poly.type
_entity_poly.pdbx_seq_one_letter_code
_entity_poly.pdbx_strand_id
1 'polypeptide(L)'
;ALSEGLTQIVIPLASLVGIGFALLQWFLVSRVKLSSQDSSNGYKQKLIESDEEEEGINNLEISIKCTEIQHAISVGANSFLFTEYKYLGIFMCVFGAIIFLFLGSVKGFSTKSEPCTYSQGNTCKPALANAIFSTIAFLLGALTSVLSGYLGMKIATYANARTTLEARKGVGKAFITAFRSGAVMGFLLAANGLLVLYVSINLFKLYYGDDWEGLYESITGYGLGGSSMALFGRVGGGIYTKAADVGADLVGYCR
;
A
#
# COMPACT_ATOMS: atom_id res chain seq x y z
N ALA A 1 -18.48 -26.73 11.17
CA ALA A 1 -17.56 -25.63 11.52
C ALA A 1 -16.14 -26.09 11.20
N LEU A 2 -15.35 -25.24 10.54
CA LEU A 2 -13.92 -25.52 10.33
C LEU A 2 -13.25 -25.64 11.71
N SER A 3 -12.32 -26.58 11.92
CA SER A 3 -11.56 -26.66 13.18
C SER A 3 -10.80 -25.34 13.43
N GLU A 4 -10.70 -24.89 14.67
CA GLU A 4 -9.98 -23.66 15.04
C GLU A 4 -8.53 -23.68 14.53
N GLY A 5 -7.88 -24.84 14.64
CA GLY A 5 -6.53 -25.04 14.11
C GLY A 5 -6.46 -24.92 12.59
N LEU A 6 -7.51 -25.34 11.87
CA LEU A 6 -7.57 -25.19 10.41
C LEU A 6 -7.75 -23.71 10.03
N THR A 7 -8.51 -22.94 10.80
CA THR A 7 -8.71 -21.50 10.57
C THR A 7 -7.41 -20.72 10.75
N GLN A 8 -6.62 -21.06 11.78
CA GLN A 8 -5.30 -20.45 12.03
C GLN A 8 -4.28 -20.72 10.93
N ILE A 9 -4.44 -21.80 10.16
CA ILE A 9 -3.54 -22.13 9.04
C ILE A 9 -4.05 -21.50 7.74
N VAL A 10 -5.36 -21.56 7.47
CA VAL A 10 -5.96 -21.12 6.20
C VAL A 10 -5.80 -19.62 5.97
N ILE A 11 -5.97 -18.79 7.00
CA ILE A 11 -5.89 -17.32 6.87
C ILE A 11 -4.48 -16.86 6.43
N PRO A 12 -3.39 -17.19 7.15
CA PRO A 12 -2.06 -16.79 6.73
C PRO A 12 -1.67 -17.46 5.40
N LEU A 13 -2.06 -18.72 5.16
CA LEU A 13 -1.80 -19.39 3.89
C LEU A 13 -2.44 -18.64 2.71
N ALA A 14 -3.70 -18.23 2.82
CA ALA A 14 -4.38 -17.47 1.78
C ALA A 14 -3.69 -16.13 1.51
N SER A 15 -3.23 -15.44 2.56
CA SER A 15 -2.47 -14.19 2.39
C SER A 15 -1.11 -14.43 1.70
N LEU A 16 -0.38 -15.49 2.05
CA LEU A 16 0.88 -15.83 1.40
C LEU A 16 0.70 -16.20 -0.08
N VAL A 17 -0.37 -16.93 -0.41
CA VAL A 17 -0.73 -17.22 -1.81
C VAL A 17 -1.05 -15.92 -2.56
N GLY A 18 -1.77 -14.98 -1.94
CA GLY A 18 -2.04 -13.67 -2.53
C GLY A 18 -0.78 -12.85 -2.80
N ILE A 19 0.17 -12.82 -1.85
CA ILE A 19 1.46 -12.15 -2.04
C ILE A 19 2.27 -12.85 -3.13
N GLY A 20 2.32 -14.18 -3.13
CA GLY A 20 3.01 -14.97 -4.17
C GLY A 20 2.45 -14.70 -5.56
N PHE A 21 1.12 -14.62 -5.69
CA PHE A 21 0.47 -14.25 -6.94
C PHE A 21 0.82 -12.82 -7.37
N ALA A 22 0.79 -11.85 -6.45
CA ALA A 22 1.20 -10.48 -6.75
C ALA A 22 2.66 -10.41 -7.24
N LEU A 23 3.59 -11.11 -6.59
CA LEU A 23 5.00 -11.16 -7.02
C LEU A 23 5.16 -11.82 -8.39
N LEU A 24 4.38 -12.87 -8.68
CA LEU A 24 4.39 -13.52 -9.99
C LEU A 24 3.90 -12.56 -11.08
N GLN A 25 2.82 -11.82 -10.83
CA GLN A 25 2.34 -10.81 -11.78
C GLN A 25 3.35 -9.68 -11.98
N TRP A 26 4.01 -9.23 -10.91
CA TRP A 26 5.11 -8.26 -11.00
C TRP A 26 6.23 -8.80 -11.88
N PHE A 27 6.65 -10.05 -11.66
CA PHE A 27 7.68 -10.70 -12.46
C PHE A 27 7.31 -10.78 -13.94
N LEU A 28 6.05 -11.10 -14.26
CA LEU A 28 5.58 -11.10 -15.65
C LEU A 28 5.63 -9.70 -16.28
N VAL A 29 5.29 -8.66 -15.52
CA VAL A 29 5.42 -7.25 -15.97
C VAL A 29 6.90 -6.87 -16.12
N SER A 30 7.79 -7.42 -15.29
CA SER A 30 9.26 -7.22 -15.35
C SER A 30 9.92 -7.71 -16.63
N ARG A 31 9.28 -8.64 -17.35
CA ARG A 31 9.78 -9.13 -18.63
C ARG A 31 9.78 -8.08 -19.74
N VAL A 32 8.99 -7.02 -19.60
CA VAL A 32 9.03 -5.87 -20.51
C VAL A 32 10.27 -5.03 -20.16
N LYS A 33 11.37 -5.27 -20.87
CA LYS A 33 12.63 -4.58 -20.64
C LYS A 33 12.54 -3.13 -21.12
N LEU A 34 12.87 -2.21 -20.21
CA LEU A 34 13.18 -0.82 -20.52
C LEU A 34 14.70 -0.76 -20.66
N SER A 35 15.20 -0.26 -21.78
CA SER A 35 16.65 -0.11 -21.97
C SER A 35 17.06 1.19 -21.30
N SER A 36 17.57 1.12 -20.06
CA SER A 36 18.27 2.24 -19.45
C SER A 36 19.68 2.31 -20.03
N GLN A 37 20.16 3.53 -20.24
CA GLN A 37 21.45 3.87 -20.80
C GLN A 37 22.59 3.45 -19.84
N ASP A 38 22.90 2.16 -19.76
CA ASP A 38 24.20 1.72 -19.25
C ASP A 38 25.23 1.90 -20.37
N SER A 39 25.82 3.08 -20.35
CA SER A 39 27.04 3.45 -21.06
C SER A 39 28.21 2.57 -20.62
N SER A 40 28.28 1.34 -21.13
CA SER A 40 29.53 0.56 -21.14
C SER A 40 29.61 -0.53 -22.21
N ASN A 41 28.49 -0.95 -22.84
CA ASN A 41 28.51 -2.07 -23.80
C ASN A 41 28.09 -1.70 -25.23
N GLY A 42 27.99 -0.42 -25.56
CA GLY A 42 27.54 0.11 -26.87
C GLY A 42 28.38 -0.29 -28.09
N TYR A 43 29.47 -1.03 -27.93
CA TYR A 43 30.29 -1.49 -29.06
C TYR A 43 30.11 -2.98 -29.43
N LYS A 44 29.44 -3.80 -28.61
CA LYS A 44 29.41 -5.26 -28.86
C LYS A 44 28.15 -5.78 -29.57
N GLN A 45 27.14 -4.95 -29.73
CA GLN A 45 25.88 -5.31 -30.41
C GLN A 45 25.70 -4.51 -31.70
N LYS A 46 26.76 -4.35 -32.49
CA LYS A 46 26.73 -3.66 -33.80
C LYS A 46 26.98 -4.60 -34.98
N LEU A 47 26.76 -5.90 -34.78
CA LEU A 47 26.94 -6.92 -35.82
C LEU A 47 25.77 -7.89 -35.72
N ILE A 48 24.72 -7.62 -36.49
CA ILE A 48 24.00 -8.54 -37.39
C ILE A 48 22.74 -7.79 -37.89
N GLU A 49 22.57 -7.83 -39.21
CA GLU A 49 21.37 -7.48 -40.00
C GLU A 49 21.12 -6.00 -40.35
N SER A 50 21.86 -5.59 -41.39
CA SER A 50 21.53 -4.52 -42.32
C SER A 50 20.26 -4.88 -43.12
N ASP A 51 19.13 -4.32 -42.68
CA ASP A 51 17.95 -3.87 -43.46
C ASP A 51 16.80 -3.42 -42.51
N GLU A 52 16.89 -3.69 -41.19
CA GLU A 52 15.97 -3.21 -40.13
C GLU A 52 16.48 -1.97 -39.34
N GLU A 53 17.55 -1.31 -39.82
CA GLU A 53 18.32 -0.35 -39.02
C GLU A 53 17.57 0.95 -38.70
N GLU A 54 16.63 1.43 -39.52
CA GLU A 54 15.87 2.67 -39.23
C GLU A 54 14.74 2.48 -38.20
N GLU A 55 14.04 1.32 -38.19
CA GLU A 55 13.02 1.03 -37.17
C GLU A 55 13.67 0.70 -35.82
N GLY A 56 14.79 -0.03 -35.82
CA GLY A 56 15.53 -0.39 -34.60
C GLY A 56 16.09 0.81 -33.83
N ILE A 57 16.63 1.81 -34.54
CA ILE A 57 17.18 3.04 -33.94
C ILE A 57 16.06 3.89 -33.32
N ASN A 58 14.94 4.09 -34.03
CA ASN A 58 13.76 4.78 -33.50
C ASN A 58 13.18 4.07 -32.27
N ASN A 59 13.15 2.73 -32.27
CA ASN A 59 12.68 1.92 -31.15
C ASN A 59 13.51 2.12 -29.88
N LEU A 60 14.84 2.21 -30.04
CA LEU A 60 15.76 2.42 -28.94
C LEU A 60 15.61 3.84 -28.36
N GLU A 61 15.56 4.86 -29.22
CA GLU A 61 15.37 6.25 -28.80
C GLU A 61 14.05 6.46 -28.04
N ILE A 62 12.95 5.90 -28.56
CA ILE A 62 11.63 5.93 -27.89
C ILE A 62 11.71 5.26 -26.51
N SER A 63 12.40 4.12 -26.41
CA SER A 63 12.56 3.38 -25.14
C SER A 63 13.35 4.20 -24.11
N ILE A 64 14.41 4.88 -24.55
CA ILE A 64 15.21 5.78 -23.71
C ILE A 64 14.36 6.95 -23.22
N LYS A 65 13.63 7.63 -24.13
CA LYS A 65 12.75 8.75 -23.78
C LYS A 65 11.63 8.35 -22.82
N CYS A 66 11.00 7.19 -23.03
CA CYS A 66 10.00 6.64 -22.10
C CYS A 66 10.59 6.40 -20.70
N THR A 67 11.84 5.93 -20.62
CA THR A 67 12.53 5.70 -19.35
C THR A 67 12.87 7.01 -18.63
N GLU A 68 13.32 8.04 -19.37
CA GLU A 68 13.56 9.39 -18.82
C GLU A 68 12.28 9.99 -18.21
N ILE A 69 11.16 9.93 -18.95
CA ILE A 69 9.85 10.43 -18.49
C ILE A 69 9.38 9.63 -17.27
N GLN A 70 9.51 8.31 -17.30
CA GLN A 70 9.16 7.47 -16.17
C GLN A 70 9.96 7.83 -14.91
N HIS A 71 11.26 8.07 -15.06
CA HIS A 71 12.13 8.46 -13.97
C HIS A 71 11.67 9.80 -13.38
N ALA A 72 11.38 10.80 -14.21
CA ALA A 72 10.87 12.09 -13.76
C ALA A 72 9.55 11.95 -12.97
N ILE A 73 8.59 11.16 -13.48
CA ILE A 73 7.32 10.88 -12.79
C ILE A 73 7.57 10.16 -11.46
N SER A 74 8.44 9.15 -11.44
CA SER A 74 8.73 8.39 -10.23
C SER A 74 9.37 9.25 -9.14
N VAL A 75 10.33 10.11 -9.51
CA VAL A 75 10.97 11.05 -8.57
C VAL A 75 9.96 12.05 -8.03
N GLY A 76 9.13 12.64 -8.89
CA GLY A 76 8.08 13.59 -8.47
C GLY A 76 7.07 12.94 -7.51
N ALA A 77 6.59 11.76 -7.87
CA ALA A 77 5.60 11.02 -7.07
C ALA A 77 6.16 10.60 -5.70
N ASN A 78 7.40 10.09 -5.65
CA ASN A 78 8.06 9.75 -4.38
C ASN A 78 8.30 10.98 -3.50
N SER A 79 8.69 12.11 -4.09
CA SER A 79 8.95 13.36 -3.36
C SER A 79 7.68 13.93 -2.74
N PHE A 80 6.57 13.87 -3.49
CA PHE A 80 5.25 14.25 -2.99
C PHE A 80 4.80 13.35 -1.84
N LEU A 81 4.82 12.02 -2.02
CA LEU A 81 4.42 11.08 -0.96
C LEU A 81 5.25 11.22 0.30
N PHE A 82 6.57 11.40 0.18
CA PHE A 82 7.43 11.55 1.35
C PHE A 82 7.05 12.80 2.15
N THR A 83 6.73 13.88 1.45
CA THR A 83 6.28 15.13 2.07
C THR A 83 4.92 14.95 2.74
N GLU A 84 3.96 14.34 2.05
CA GLU A 84 2.63 14.03 2.58
C GLU A 84 2.74 13.14 3.84
N TYR A 85 3.49 12.04 3.76
CA TYR A 85 3.68 11.10 4.86
C TYR A 85 4.38 11.71 6.07
N LYS A 86 5.26 12.69 5.88
CA LYS A 86 5.85 13.45 6.98
C LYS A 86 4.78 14.19 7.79
N TYR A 87 3.83 14.86 7.13
CA TYR A 87 2.72 15.54 7.81
C TYR A 87 1.73 14.54 8.42
N LEU A 88 1.41 13.47 7.70
CA LEU A 88 0.54 12.40 8.23
C LEU A 88 1.13 11.71 9.46
N GLY A 89 2.45 11.52 9.51
CA GLY A 89 3.13 10.96 10.67
C GLY A 89 2.97 11.83 11.92
N ILE A 90 3.03 13.15 11.79
CA ILE A 90 2.79 14.08 12.91
C ILE A 90 1.34 13.98 13.36
N PHE A 91 0.38 14.03 12.42
CA PHE A 91 -1.04 13.87 12.72
C PHE A 91 -1.32 12.53 13.41
N MET A 92 -0.71 11.44 12.95
CA MET A 92 -0.82 10.10 13.53
C MET A 92 -0.41 10.07 15.00
N CYS A 93 0.74 10.66 15.34
CA CYS A 93 1.22 10.70 16.72
C CYS A 93 0.30 11.53 17.62
N VAL A 94 -0.16 12.69 17.14
CA VAL A 94 -1.07 13.56 17.89
C VAL A 94 -2.41 12.86 18.11
N PHE A 95 -3.00 12.30 17.05
CA PHE A 95 -4.29 11.62 17.14
C PHE A 95 -4.21 10.33 17.98
N GLY A 96 -3.09 9.59 17.90
CA GLY A 96 -2.83 8.45 18.78
C GLY A 96 -2.75 8.85 20.26
N ALA A 97 -2.08 9.96 20.59
CA ALA A 97 -2.04 10.49 21.95
C ALA A 97 -3.44 10.93 22.44
N ILE A 98 -4.23 11.53 21.55
CA ILE A 98 -5.62 11.91 21.82
C ILE A 98 -6.48 10.66 22.12
N ILE A 99 -6.38 9.61 21.32
CA ILE A 99 -7.07 8.33 21.55
C ILE A 99 -6.69 7.78 22.93
N PHE A 100 -5.40 7.68 23.23
CA PHE A 100 -4.92 7.19 24.52
C PHE A 100 -5.46 8.02 25.70
N LEU A 101 -5.44 9.35 25.58
CA LEU A 101 -5.92 10.25 26.63
C LEU A 101 -7.43 10.13 26.84
N PHE A 102 -8.23 10.13 25.77
CA PHE A 102 -9.68 10.02 25.90
C PHE A 102 -10.11 8.67 26.45
N LEU A 103 -9.60 7.55 25.91
CA LEU A 103 -9.93 6.22 26.41
C LEU A 103 -9.40 5.99 27.83
N GLY A 104 -8.20 6.49 28.15
CA GLY A 104 -7.63 6.40 29.50
C GLY A 104 -8.39 7.25 30.52
N SER A 105 -8.91 8.41 30.11
CA SER A 105 -9.65 9.33 31.00
C SER A 105 -11.04 8.82 31.40
N VAL A 106 -11.67 7.92 30.62
CA VAL A 106 -13.02 7.40 30.92
C VAL A 106 -13.10 6.82 32.34
N LYS A 107 -12.03 6.17 32.80
CA LYS A 107 -11.94 5.57 34.15
C LYS A 107 -10.80 6.13 34.98
N GLY A 108 -10.37 7.37 34.68
CA GLY A 108 -9.33 8.08 35.44
C GLY A 108 -8.00 7.32 35.51
N PHE A 109 -7.60 6.65 34.42
CA PHE A 109 -6.39 5.82 34.34
C PHE A 109 -6.31 4.71 35.42
N SER A 110 -7.45 4.24 35.91
CA SER A 110 -7.53 3.14 36.87
C SER A 110 -6.96 1.84 36.29
N THR A 111 -6.07 1.20 37.02
CA THR A 111 -5.44 -0.09 36.68
C THR A 111 -6.21 -1.31 37.22
N LYS A 112 -7.38 -1.09 37.83
CA LYS A 112 -8.18 -2.16 38.42
C LYS A 112 -8.98 -2.90 37.36
N SER A 113 -8.99 -4.23 37.44
CA SER A 113 -9.85 -5.08 36.61
C SER A 113 -11.33 -4.82 36.96
N GLU A 114 -12.18 -4.74 35.93
CA GLU A 114 -13.61 -4.43 36.07
C GLU A 114 -14.48 -5.62 35.62
N PRO A 115 -15.74 -5.72 36.07
CA PRO A 115 -16.68 -6.69 35.52
C PRO A 115 -16.94 -6.39 34.04
N CYS A 116 -16.96 -7.43 33.21
CA CYS A 116 -17.21 -7.30 31.78
C CYS A 116 -18.61 -6.71 31.48
N THR A 117 -18.70 -5.85 30.46
CA THR A 117 -19.95 -5.17 30.06
C THR A 117 -20.94 -6.14 29.42
N TYR A 118 -20.48 -7.10 28.62
CA TYR A 118 -21.33 -8.09 27.95
C TYR A 118 -21.35 -9.47 28.63
N SER A 119 -20.29 -9.86 29.35
CA SER A 119 -20.22 -11.15 30.06
C SER A 119 -20.48 -10.98 31.55
N GLN A 120 -21.75 -11.10 31.95
CA GLN A 120 -22.17 -10.91 33.34
C GLN A 120 -21.58 -12.01 34.24
N GLY A 121 -20.53 -11.68 35.00
CA GLY A 121 -19.87 -12.58 35.96
C GLY A 121 -18.37 -12.79 35.77
N ASN A 122 -17.78 -12.35 34.65
CA ASN A 122 -16.34 -12.44 34.39
C ASN A 122 -15.62 -11.11 34.66
N THR A 123 -14.36 -11.18 35.08
CA THR A 123 -13.50 -10.00 35.23
C THR A 123 -12.72 -9.75 33.94
N CYS A 124 -12.92 -8.57 33.35
CA CYS A 124 -12.23 -8.11 32.15
C CYS A 124 -10.94 -7.36 32.49
N LYS A 125 -10.06 -7.20 31.49
CA LYS A 125 -8.82 -6.42 31.62
C LYS A 125 -9.14 -4.94 31.91
N PRO A 126 -8.21 -4.19 32.55
CA PRO A 126 -8.46 -2.79 32.87
C PRO A 126 -8.66 -1.95 31.60
N ALA A 127 -9.54 -0.95 31.66
CA ALA A 127 -9.80 -0.03 30.56
C ALA A 127 -8.53 0.69 30.03
N LEU A 128 -7.53 0.87 30.90
CA LEU A 128 -6.22 1.38 30.52
C LEU A 128 -5.49 0.47 29.52
N ALA A 129 -5.61 -0.86 29.67
CA ALA A 129 -5.04 -1.80 28.71
C ALA A 129 -5.73 -1.64 27.35
N ASN A 130 -7.07 -1.56 27.31
CA ASN A 130 -7.82 -1.33 26.07
C ASN A 130 -7.40 -0.02 25.40
N ALA A 131 -7.16 1.05 26.17
CA ALA A 131 -6.65 2.31 25.65
C ALA A 131 -5.27 2.15 24.98
N ILE A 132 -4.35 1.42 25.61
CA ILE A 132 -3.00 1.15 25.07
C ILE A 132 -3.09 0.30 23.79
N PHE A 133 -3.81 -0.82 23.83
CA PHE A 133 -3.95 -1.72 22.69
C PHE A 133 -4.71 -1.08 21.53
N SER A 134 -5.73 -0.26 21.80
CA SER A 134 -6.42 0.54 20.78
C SER A 134 -5.49 1.53 20.09
N THR A 135 -4.60 2.17 20.86
CA THR A 135 -3.61 3.12 20.32
C THR A 135 -2.57 2.38 19.48
N ILE A 136 -2.10 1.22 19.92
CA ILE A 136 -1.18 0.38 19.15
C ILE A 136 -1.86 -0.11 17.86
N ALA A 137 -3.11 -0.58 17.93
CA ALA A 137 -3.88 -1.00 16.77
C ALA A 137 -4.07 0.15 15.77
N PHE A 138 -4.37 1.36 16.26
CA PHE A 138 -4.45 2.57 15.45
C PHE A 138 -3.15 2.85 14.70
N LEU A 139 -2.00 2.81 15.39
CA LEU A 139 -0.69 3.01 14.77
C LEU A 139 -0.37 1.93 13.73
N LEU A 140 -0.68 0.66 14.03
CA LEU A 140 -0.50 -0.45 13.08
C LEU A 140 -1.38 -0.28 11.83
N GLY A 141 -2.64 0.14 12.00
CA GLY A 141 -3.55 0.39 10.87
C GLY A 141 -3.10 1.57 10.02
N ALA A 142 -2.66 2.64 10.66
CA ALA A 142 -2.10 3.81 9.99
C ALA A 142 -0.84 3.46 9.19
N LEU A 143 0.12 2.75 9.80
CA LEU A 143 1.34 2.32 9.14
C LEU A 143 1.04 1.41 7.94
N THR A 144 0.11 0.47 8.11
CA THR A 144 -0.31 -0.43 7.02
C THR A 144 -0.94 0.32 5.85
N SER A 145 -1.73 1.36 6.14
CA SER A 145 -2.34 2.23 5.12
C SER A 145 -1.30 3.04 4.34
N VAL A 146 -0.31 3.60 5.05
CA VAL A 146 0.83 4.32 4.43
C VAL A 146 1.66 3.39 3.56
N LEU A 147 2.00 2.19 4.05
CA LEU A 147 2.74 1.18 3.28
C LEU A 147 1.97 0.74 2.02
N SER A 148 0.65 0.54 2.15
CA SER A 148 -0.26 0.23 1.05
C SER A 148 -0.23 1.29 -0.04
N GLY A 149 -0.33 2.57 0.32
CA GLY A 149 -0.23 3.69 -0.63
C GLY A 149 1.12 3.75 -1.34
N TYR A 150 2.22 3.56 -0.59
CA TYR A 150 3.57 3.56 -1.14
C TYR A 150 3.80 2.43 -2.14
N LEU A 151 3.41 1.19 -1.78
CA LEU A 151 3.55 0.03 -2.65
C LEU A 151 2.72 0.18 -3.93
N GLY A 152 1.50 0.69 -3.81
CA GLY A 152 0.64 1.01 -4.95
C GLY A 152 1.27 2.02 -5.90
N MET A 153 1.85 3.10 -5.37
CA MET A 153 2.56 4.08 -6.19
C MET A 153 3.79 3.50 -6.88
N LYS A 154 4.57 2.65 -6.20
CA LYS A 154 5.75 2.01 -6.79
C LYS A 154 5.38 1.13 -7.99
N ILE A 155 4.36 0.28 -7.86
CA ILE A 155 3.94 -0.56 -8.99
C ILE A 155 3.33 0.26 -10.13
N ALA A 156 2.56 1.30 -9.83
CA ALA A 156 2.00 2.19 -10.85
C ALA A 156 3.11 2.90 -11.64
N THR A 157 4.01 3.63 -10.96
CA THR A 157 5.12 4.34 -11.62
C THR A 157 6.07 3.39 -12.36
N TYR A 158 6.18 2.14 -11.93
CA TYR A 158 6.95 1.10 -12.60
C TYR A 158 6.28 0.57 -13.89
N ALA A 159 4.95 0.45 -13.91
CA ALA A 159 4.19 -0.12 -15.01
C ALA A 159 3.82 0.88 -16.12
N ASN A 160 3.82 2.19 -15.82
CA ASN A 160 3.40 3.24 -16.76
C ASN A 160 4.13 3.17 -18.11
N ALA A 161 5.46 3.30 -18.11
CA ALA A 161 6.23 3.29 -19.36
C ALA A 161 6.17 1.93 -20.10
N ARG A 162 6.04 0.83 -19.36
CA ARG A 162 5.93 -0.51 -19.96
C ARG A 162 4.60 -0.71 -20.68
N THR A 163 3.53 -0.16 -20.12
CA THR A 163 2.23 -0.13 -20.78
C THR A 163 2.31 0.68 -22.07
N THR A 164 3.00 1.82 -22.06
CA THR A 164 3.24 2.63 -23.28
C THR A 164 4.02 1.86 -24.35
N LEU A 165 5.09 1.15 -23.97
CA LEU A 165 5.87 0.35 -24.92
C LEU A 165 5.06 -0.83 -25.49
N GLU A 166 4.23 -1.48 -24.68
CA GLU A 166 3.36 -2.57 -25.15
C GLU A 166 2.17 -2.07 -25.98
N ALA A 167 1.77 -0.81 -25.86
CA ALA A 167 0.72 -0.21 -26.71
C ALA A 167 1.09 -0.19 -28.19
N ARG A 168 2.40 -0.18 -28.49
CA ARG A 168 2.93 -0.28 -29.85
C ARG A 168 2.62 -1.61 -30.54
N LYS A 169 2.39 -2.66 -29.75
CA LYS A 169 2.03 -4.01 -30.22
C LYS A 169 0.51 -4.24 -30.22
N GLY A 170 -0.28 -3.19 -30.02
CA GLY A 170 -1.73 -3.22 -29.98
C GLY A 170 -2.33 -3.13 -28.58
N VAL A 171 -3.62 -2.77 -28.54
CA VAL A 171 -4.36 -2.47 -27.30
C VAL A 171 -4.41 -3.66 -26.34
N GLY A 172 -4.52 -4.89 -26.87
CA GLY A 172 -4.58 -6.10 -26.05
C GLY A 172 -3.33 -6.32 -25.20
N LYS A 173 -2.14 -6.05 -25.74
CA LYS A 173 -0.87 -6.20 -25.02
C LYS A 173 -0.67 -5.13 -23.95
N ALA A 174 -1.01 -3.88 -24.26
CA ALA A 174 -1.02 -2.79 -23.28
C ALA A 174 -2.00 -3.07 -22.13
N PHE A 175 -3.24 -3.47 -22.46
CA PHE A 175 -4.26 -3.77 -21.47
C PHE A 175 -3.83 -4.88 -20.51
N ILE A 176 -3.25 -5.97 -21.00
CA ILE A 176 -2.75 -7.05 -20.15
C ILE A 176 -1.64 -6.56 -19.21
N THR A 177 -0.73 -5.70 -19.69
CA THR A 177 0.34 -5.15 -18.84
C THR A 177 -0.21 -4.24 -17.75
N ALA A 178 -1.14 -3.34 -18.10
CA ALA A 178 -1.82 -2.47 -17.15
C ALA A 178 -2.64 -3.27 -16.13
N PHE A 179 -3.47 -4.22 -16.60
CA PHE A 179 -4.30 -5.05 -15.74
C PHE A 179 -3.45 -5.90 -14.77
N ARG A 180 -2.36 -6.51 -15.25
CA ARG A 180 -1.43 -7.25 -14.38
C ARG A 180 -0.84 -6.35 -13.30
N SER A 181 -0.41 -5.13 -13.64
CA SER A 181 0.11 -4.19 -12.64
C SER A 181 -0.95 -3.76 -11.62
N GLY A 182 -2.20 -3.58 -12.03
CA GLY A 182 -3.32 -3.32 -11.13
C GLY A 182 -3.63 -4.50 -10.21
N ALA A 183 -3.54 -5.73 -10.74
CA ALA A 183 -3.69 -6.94 -9.94
C ALA A 183 -2.59 -7.07 -8.88
N VAL A 184 -1.34 -6.75 -9.21
CA VAL A 184 -0.23 -6.72 -8.24
C VAL A 184 -0.58 -5.81 -7.06
N MET A 185 -1.04 -4.59 -7.33
CA MET A 185 -1.49 -3.66 -6.29
C MET A 185 -2.62 -4.28 -5.45
N GLY A 186 -3.70 -4.72 -6.09
CA GLY A 186 -4.88 -5.24 -5.38
C GLY A 186 -4.59 -6.45 -4.48
N PHE A 187 -3.90 -7.45 -5.02
CA PHE A 187 -3.57 -8.68 -4.27
C PHE A 187 -2.57 -8.42 -3.15
N LEU A 188 -1.55 -7.58 -3.38
CA LEU A 188 -0.57 -7.24 -2.35
C LEU A 188 -1.23 -6.49 -1.19
N LEU A 189 -2.12 -5.53 -1.49
CA LEU A 189 -2.83 -4.74 -0.49
C LEU A 189 -3.81 -5.59 0.32
N ALA A 190 -4.63 -6.41 -0.36
CA ALA A 190 -5.60 -7.28 0.30
C ALA A 190 -4.90 -8.33 1.20
N ALA A 191 -3.85 -8.97 0.68
CA ALA A 191 -3.11 -9.97 1.43
C ALA A 191 -2.34 -9.38 2.62
N ASN A 192 -1.67 -8.24 2.44
CA ASN A 192 -0.96 -7.57 3.52
C ASN A 192 -1.92 -7.08 4.62
N GLY A 193 -3.05 -6.48 4.24
CA GLY A 193 -4.07 -6.03 5.19
C GLY A 193 -4.66 -7.17 6.01
N LEU A 194 -4.92 -8.32 5.38
CA LEU A 194 -5.41 -9.53 6.06
C LEU A 194 -4.33 -10.13 6.98
N LEU A 195 -3.09 -10.22 6.52
CA LEU A 195 -1.97 -10.76 7.31
C LEU A 195 -1.73 -9.91 8.56
N VAL A 196 -1.64 -8.58 8.42
CA VAL A 196 -1.41 -7.68 9.56
C VAL A 196 -2.56 -7.76 10.56
N LEU A 197 -3.81 -7.80 10.09
CA LEU A 197 -4.96 -7.98 10.96
C LEU A 197 -4.91 -9.31 11.72
N TYR A 198 -4.62 -10.41 11.01
CA TYR A 198 -4.49 -11.75 11.61
C TYR A 198 -3.39 -11.82 12.66
N VAL A 199 -2.21 -11.26 12.37
CA VAL A 199 -1.09 -11.20 13.32
C VAL A 199 -1.46 -10.35 14.52
N SER A 200 -2.12 -9.21 14.33
CA SER A 200 -2.56 -8.32 15.41
C SER A 200 -3.56 -9.02 16.34
N ILE A 201 -4.53 -9.74 15.78
CA ILE A 201 -5.51 -10.52 16.57
C ILE A 201 -4.80 -11.57 17.42
N ASN A 202 -3.88 -12.35 16.84
CA ASN A 202 -3.18 -13.38 17.59
C ASN A 202 -2.26 -12.81 18.67
N LEU A 203 -1.58 -11.70 18.38
CA LEU A 203 -0.69 -11.03 19.34
C LEU A 203 -1.50 -10.46 20.51
N PHE A 204 -2.65 -9.83 20.24
CA PHE A 204 -3.49 -9.28 21.29
C PHE A 204 -4.18 -10.39 22.10
N LYS A 205 -4.54 -11.52 21.45
CA LYS A 205 -5.10 -12.69 22.13
C LYS A 205 -4.16 -13.24 23.22
N LEU A 206 -2.84 -13.17 23.04
CA LEU A 206 -1.88 -13.58 24.08
C LEU A 206 -1.99 -12.76 25.37
N TYR A 207 -2.41 -11.50 25.28
CA TYR A 207 -2.60 -10.62 26.44
C TYR A 207 -4.02 -10.71 27.02
N TYR A 208 -5.03 -10.72 26.15
CA TYR A 208 -6.44 -10.71 26.56
C TYR A 208 -6.95 -12.08 27.04
N GLY A 209 -6.39 -13.19 26.54
CA GLY A 209 -6.81 -14.53 26.94
C GLY A 209 -8.27 -14.79 26.60
N ASP A 210 -9.10 -14.96 27.63
CA ASP A 210 -10.54 -15.22 27.51
C ASP A 210 -11.40 -13.94 27.41
N ASP A 211 -10.79 -12.75 27.48
CA ASP A 211 -11.47 -11.47 27.30
C ASP A 211 -11.55 -11.10 25.80
N TRP A 212 -12.46 -11.76 25.09
CA TRP A 212 -12.70 -11.50 23.66
C TRP A 212 -13.34 -10.13 23.41
N GLU A 213 -14.04 -9.57 24.41
CA GLU A 213 -14.69 -8.26 24.32
C GLU A 213 -13.64 -7.15 24.20
N GLY A 214 -12.71 -7.07 25.17
CA GLY A 214 -11.63 -6.08 25.15
C GLY A 214 -10.66 -6.27 23.97
N LEU A 215 -10.49 -7.52 23.51
CA LEU A 215 -9.69 -7.85 22.34
C LEU A 215 -10.25 -7.17 21.08
N TYR A 216 -11.52 -7.42 20.74
CA TYR A 216 -12.13 -6.87 19.53
C TYR A 216 -12.38 -5.38 19.63
N GLU A 217 -12.72 -4.86 20.82
CA GLU A 217 -12.80 -3.43 21.08
C GLU A 217 -11.47 -2.76 20.72
N SER A 218 -10.34 -3.31 21.16
CA SER A 218 -9.01 -2.78 20.84
C SER A 218 -8.66 -2.86 19.35
N ILE A 219 -9.08 -3.93 18.67
CA ILE A 219 -8.83 -4.11 17.23
C ILE A 219 -9.60 -3.09 16.39
N THR A 220 -10.73 -2.54 16.87
CA THR A 220 -11.45 -1.48 16.13
C THR A 220 -10.55 -0.27 15.81
N GLY A 221 -9.53 -0.01 16.64
CA GLY A 221 -8.51 1.01 16.41
C GLY A 221 -7.75 0.82 15.09
N TYR A 222 -7.55 -0.42 14.62
CA TYR A 222 -6.88 -0.71 13.35
C TYR A 222 -7.64 -0.13 12.15
N GLY A 223 -8.97 -0.30 12.12
CA GLY A 223 -9.83 0.27 11.08
C GLY A 223 -9.87 1.80 11.12
N LEU A 224 -9.88 2.37 12.32
CA LEU A 224 -9.82 3.82 12.54
C LEU A 224 -8.52 4.42 11.99
N GLY A 225 -7.37 3.81 12.30
CA GLY A 225 -6.06 4.24 11.82
C GLY A 225 -5.94 4.16 10.30
N GLY A 226 -6.36 3.03 9.71
CA GLY A 226 -6.29 2.83 8.28
C GLY A 226 -7.14 3.83 7.49
N SER A 227 -8.38 4.07 7.95
CA SER A 227 -9.33 4.99 7.30
C SER A 227 -8.90 6.45 7.44
N SER A 228 -8.35 6.83 8.59
CA SER A 228 -7.83 8.18 8.83
C SER A 228 -6.71 8.52 7.84
N MET A 229 -5.73 7.64 7.69
CA MET A 229 -4.63 7.84 6.73
C MET A 229 -5.11 7.82 5.28
N ALA A 230 -6.06 6.93 4.96
CA ALA A 230 -6.63 6.84 3.62
C ALA A 230 -7.40 8.11 3.23
N LEU A 231 -8.08 8.76 4.19
CA LEU A 231 -8.80 10.01 3.96
C LEU A 231 -7.83 11.11 3.53
N PHE A 232 -6.77 11.34 4.30
CA PHE A 232 -5.81 12.39 3.96
C PHE A 232 -5.05 12.07 2.68
N GLY A 233 -4.63 10.81 2.46
CA GLY A 233 -3.97 10.41 1.23
C GLY A 233 -4.82 10.64 -0.02
N ARG A 234 -6.14 10.41 0.06
CA ARG A 234 -7.07 10.67 -1.05
C ARG A 234 -7.32 12.15 -1.27
N VAL A 235 -7.46 12.94 -0.20
CA VAL A 235 -7.69 14.38 -0.30
C VAL A 235 -6.42 15.10 -0.77
N GLY A 236 -5.27 14.84 -0.15
CA GLY A 236 -3.97 15.43 -0.50
C GLY A 236 -3.55 15.07 -1.91
N GLY A 237 -3.53 13.78 -2.25
CA GLY A 237 -3.26 13.32 -3.61
C GLY A 237 -4.27 13.80 -4.65
N GLY A 238 -5.56 13.89 -4.29
CA GLY A 238 -6.62 14.40 -5.15
C GLY A 238 -6.44 15.86 -5.52
N ILE A 239 -6.10 16.71 -4.54
CA ILE A 239 -5.82 18.13 -4.77
C ILE A 239 -4.58 18.29 -5.66
N TYR A 240 -3.50 17.57 -5.35
CA TYR A 240 -2.25 17.64 -6.12
C TYR A 240 -2.45 17.27 -7.59
N THR A 241 -3.12 16.14 -7.84
CA THR A 241 -3.38 15.67 -9.21
C THR A 241 -4.34 16.58 -9.95
N LYS A 242 -5.44 17.02 -9.32
CA LYS A 242 -6.44 17.86 -10.00
C LYS A 242 -5.95 19.27 -10.31
N ALA A 243 -5.15 19.87 -9.43
CA ALA A 243 -4.56 21.18 -9.71
C ALA A 243 -3.63 21.14 -10.92
N ALA A 244 -2.83 20.06 -11.06
CA ALA A 244 -1.95 19.85 -12.20
C ALA A 244 -2.74 19.59 -13.49
N ASP A 245 -3.75 18.72 -13.43
CA ASP A 245 -4.64 18.33 -14.54
C ASP A 245 -5.32 19.57 -15.15
N VAL A 246 -6.01 20.36 -14.32
CA VAL A 246 -6.72 21.57 -14.76
C VAL A 246 -5.78 22.64 -15.29
N GLY A 247 -4.61 22.82 -14.66
CA GLY A 247 -3.61 23.80 -15.13
C GLY A 247 -3.01 23.43 -16.48
N ALA A 248 -2.69 22.16 -16.69
CA ALA A 248 -2.13 21.67 -17.94
C ALA A 248 -3.15 21.74 -19.08
N ASP A 249 -4.40 21.33 -18.83
CA ASP A 249 -5.44 21.30 -19.86
C ASP A 249 -5.85 22.70 -20.31
N LEU A 250 -6.01 23.64 -19.38
CA LEU A 250 -6.41 25.02 -19.71
C LEU A 250 -5.34 25.76 -20.53
N VAL A 251 -4.06 25.56 -20.23
CA VAL A 251 -2.97 26.23 -20.94
C VAL A 251 -2.62 25.52 -22.24
N GLY A 252 -2.69 24.19 -22.27
CA GLY A 252 -2.27 23.38 -23.41
C GLY A 252 -3.33 23.20 -24.50
N TYR A 253 -4.61 23.18 -24.16
CA TYR A 253 -5.71 22.96 -25.13
C TYR A 253 -6.62 24.17 -25.34
N CYS A 254 -6.80 25.03 -24.34
CA CYS A 254 -7.75 26.16 -24.44
C CYS A 254 -7.11 27.49 -24.80
N ARG A 255 -5.78 27.62 -24.76
CA ARG A 255 -5.05 28.84 -25.11
C ARG A 255 -4.15 28.60 -26.31
#